data_AF-A0AAW1PLB8-F1
#
_entry.id   AF-A0AAW1PLB8-F1
#
_cell.length_a   1.000
_cell.length_b   1.000
_cell.length_c   1.000
_cell.angle_alpha   90.00
_cell.angle_beta   90.00
_cell.angle_gamma   90.00
#
_symmetry.space_group_name_H-M   'P 1'
#
loop_
_entity.id
_entity.type
_entity.pdbx_description
1 polymer ?
#
loop_
_entity_poly.entity_id
_entity_poly.type
_entity_poly.pdbx_seq_one_letter_code
_entity_poly.pdbx_strand_id
1 'polypeptide(L)'
;MEVKSASAEDVFQVYTALFTDPKTYVLDLRPQKEFRTLHMLQAYSVRLSANGRAVLDYSKNEYHHPWSQDCWWDKRVLIYGDDSDHKASKKHPVVAFLSKDNRAKSLAIFKPGFAVLKEAFPFLCTASIKANASKRFPAAIVPGLLYLGGWDAAEDGERQQELNIRRIVTVHNNPENLRPGARIQHLRYSLADVDTEDIAALFSPCHQYIEQARSAKHAVLVHCGAGASRSATLCIAYLMKSRGWTAEQARQHCVARRSVVAPNPGFWRALLTYEQQLGLSERNDPATGSEPAQGNGADEGVAAQVPRVAVSFMPAEAGSKRDRDAAAAGSAGVVDPHPPSSKRTRLEEADRSTGRDRREAARPQESRGDGQDSKHVAGLTLEVCREGKVLGQLLLGLKAQHQRAVIGRDATPGACDVVLEHASVSRRHAHLTAESTGGVSLTDLGSAHGTNVDGLWLRPNAPKQLRVGSILRFGGSTRFYEVKTLPLQQAVAGQ
;
A
#
# COMPACT_ATOMS: atom_id res chain seq x y z
N MET A 1 1.25 1.50 -16.38
CA MET A 1 2.17 1.25 -15.26
C MET A 1 3.53 0.86 -15.79
N GLU A 2 4.63 1.29 -15.15
CA GLU A 2 5.97 0.78 -15.47
C GLU A 2 6.19 -0.60 -14.83
N VAL A 3 6.64 -1.57 -15.61
CA VAL A 3 6.97 -2.93 -15.15
C VAL A 3 8.49 -3.06 -15.05
N LYS A 4 8.99 -3.12 -13.80
CA LYS A 4 10.42 -3.12 -13.46
C LYS A 4 10.97 -4.53 -13.31
N SER A 5 12.26 -4.70 -13.58
CA SER A 5 13.01 -5.90 -13.18
C SER A 5 13.32 -5.86 -11.68
N ALA A 6 13.19 -6.98 -11.00
CA ALA A 6 13.64 -7.19 -9.63
C ALA A 6 14.96 -7.97 -9.62
N SER A 7 15.89 -7.54 -8.76
CA SER A 7 17.03 -8.36 -8.33
C SER A 7 16.63 -9.34 -7.22
N ALA A 8 17.54 -10.25 -6.86
CA ALA A 8 17.34 -11.14 -5.72
C ALA A 8 17.25 -10.33 -4.40
N GLU A 9 18.02 -9.24 -4.30
CA GLU A 9 17.95 -8.32 -3.15
C GLU A 9 16.59 -7.63 -3.03
N ASP A 10 15.96 -7.24 -4.15
CA ASP A 10 14.63 -6.62 -4.13
C ASP A 10 13.56 -7.62 -3.67
N VAL A 11 13.68 -8.90 -4.04
CA VAL A 11 12.82 -9.98 -3.55
C VAL A 11 12.97 -10.10 -2.04
N PHE A 12 14.19 -10.14 -1.51
CA PHE A 12 14.42 -10.25 -0.07
C PHE A 12 13.96 -8.99 0.71
N GLN A 13 14.09 -7.79 0.13
CA GLN A 13 13.58 -6.55 0.71
C GLN A 13 12.07 -6.61 0.97
N VAL A 14 11.28 -7.20 0.05
CA VAL A 14 9.85 -7.44 0.27
C VAL A 14 9.62 -8.19 1.59
N TYR A 15 10.33 -9.30 1.82
CA TYR A 15 10.19 -10.12 3.04
C TYR A 15 10.60 -9.39 4.32
N THR A 16 11.61 -8.53 4.28
CA THR A 16 11.96 -7.72 5.46
C THR A 16 10.96 -6.59 5.74
N ALA A 17 10.24 -6.10 4.73
CA ALA A 17 9.28 -5.00 4.86
C ALA A 17 7.82 -5.46 5.07
N LEU A 18 7.49 -6.72 4.74
CA LEU A 18 6.12 -7.27 4.74
C LEU A 18 5.34 -7.05 6.04
N PHE A 19 6.01 -7.03 7.20
CA PHE A 19 5.33 -6.81 8.49
C PHE A 19 5.01 -5.33 8.76
N THR A 20 5.75 -4.40 8.16
CA THR A 20 5.50 -2.95 8.22
C THR A 20 4.66 -2.44 7.04
N ASP A 21 4.59 -3.19 5.95
CA ASP A 21 3.74 -2.93 4.78
C ASP A 21 3.11 -4.23 4.24
N PRO A 22 1.96 -4.66 4.80
CA PRO A 22 1.22 -5.82 4.32
C PRO A 22 0.49 -5.57 2.98
N LYS A 23 0.72 -4.44 2.28
CA LYS A 23 0.18 -4.17 0.94
C LYS A 23 1.03 -4.78 -0.20
N THR A 24 2.03 -5.61 0.10
CA THR A 24 2.90 -6.24 -0.93
C THR A 24 2.54 -7.70 -1.16
N TYR A 25 2.21 -8.08 -2.40
CA TYR A 25 1.95 -9.46 -2.81
C TYR A 25 3.15 -10.07 -3.53
N VAL A 26 3.36 -11.37 -3.33
CA VAL A 26 4.31 -12.18 -4.10
C VAL A 26 3.53 -13.23 -4.89
N LEU A 27 3.70 -13.27 -6.20
CA LEU A 27 2.99 -14.20 -7.10
C LEU A 27 3.96 -15.20 -7.72
N ASP A 28 3.60 -16.47 -7.63
CA ASP A 28 4.27 -17.58 -8.32
C ASP A 28 3.47 -17.95 -9.57
N LEU A 29 4.11 -17.83 -10.73
CA LEU A 29 3.53 -18.15 -12.04
C LEU A 29 3.99 -19.51 -12.59
N ARG A 30 4.64 -20.33 -11.76
CA ARG A 30 5.02 -21.70 -12.11
C ARG A 30 3.83 -22.67 -12.04
N PRO A 31 3.89 -23.82 -12.73
CA PRO A 31 2.90 -24.88 -12.63
C PRO A 31 2.62 -25.28 -11.17
N GLN A 32 1.35 -25.53 -10.84
CA GLN A 32 0.95 -25.87 -9.46
C GLN A 32 1.76 -27.04 -8.87
N LYS A 33 2.14 -28.04 -9.67
CA LYS A 33 2.93 -29.18 -9.22
C LYS A 33 4.23 -28.72 -8.55
N GLU A 34 4.89 -27.72 -9.13
CA GLU A 34 6.13 -27.13 -8.60
C GLU A 34 5.84 -26.29 -7.36
N PHE A 35 4.84 -25.39 -7.40
CA PHE A 35 4.43 -24.59 -6.23
C PHE A 35 4.12 -25.47 -5.00
N ARG A 36 3.36 -26.56 -5.19
CA ARG A 36 3.03 -27.52 -4.11
C ARG A 36 4.25 -28.26 -3.55
N THR A 37 5.32 -28.41 -4.32
CA THR A 37 6.57 -29.02 -3.82
C THR A 37 7.43 -28.02 -3.05
N LEU A 38 7.62 -26.81 -3.60
CA LEU A 38 8.37 -25.74 -2.95
C LEU A 38 8.06 -24.38 -3.60
N HIS A 39 7.74 -23.38 -2.80
CA HIS A 39 7.49 -22.00 -3.21
C HIS A 39 8.05 -21.01 -2.18
N MET A 40 8.16 -19.73 -2.55
CA MET A 40 8.52 -18.67 -1.60
C MET A 40 7.42 -18.48 -0.54
N LEU A 41 7.79 -18.19 0.71
CA LEU A 41 6.87 -17.87 1.81
C LEU A 41 5.85 -16.81 1.36
N GLN A 42 4.60 -16.93 1.81
CA GLN A 42 3.51 -16.00 1.49
C GLN A 42 3.25 -15.77 -0.02
N ALA A 43 3.84 -16.58 -0.92
CA ALA A 43 3.57 -16.48 -2.34
C ALA A 43 2.23 -17.13 -2.70
N TYR A 44 1.50 -16.49 -3.61
CA TYR A 44 0.25 -17.01 -4.16
C TYR A 44 0.51 -17.63 -5.53
N SER A 45 0.13 -18.90 -5.71
CA SER A 45 0.10 -19.53 -7.04
C SER A 45 -1.09 -18.99 -7.82
N VAL A 46 -0.84 -18.38 -8.97
CA VAL A 46 -1.90 -17.91 -9.87
C VAL A 46 -2.01 -18.86 -11.05
N ARG A 47 -3.18 -19.47 -11.27
CA ARG A 47 -3.45 -20.24 -12.49
C ARG A 47 -4.14 -19.39 -13.54
N LEU A 48 -4.09 -19.84 -14.79
CA LEU A 48 -4.97 -19.39 -15.85
C LEU A 48 -5.94 -20.52 -16.21
N SER A 49 -7.17 -20.16 -16.55
CA SER A 49 -8.12 -21.04 -17.25
C SER A 49 -7.66 -21.31 -18.68
N ALA A 50 -8.27 -22.31 -19.33
CA ALA A 50 -8.06 -22.60 -20.75
C ALA A 50 -8.34 -21.42 -21.71
N ASN A 51 -9.08 -20.39 -21.26
CA ASN A 51 -9.33 -19.15 -22.01
C ASN A 51 -8.52 -17.93 -21.48
N GLY A 52 -7.43 -18.17 -20.75
CA GLY A 52 -6.46 -17.13 -20.35
C GLY A 52 -6.90 -16.18 -19.24
N ARG A 53 -7.99 -16.49 -18.50
CA ARG A 53 -8.45 -15.72 -17.34
C ARG A 53 -7.84 -16.28 -16.05
N ALA A 54 -7.55 -15.43 -15.06
CA ALA A 54 -6.98 -15.91 -13.80
C ALA A 54 -7.96 -16.81 -13.03
N VAL A 55 -7.46 -17.92 -12.47
CA VAL A 55 -8.22 -18.92 -11.71
C VAL A 55 -7.49 -19.29 -10.41
N LEU A 56 -8.26 -19.27 -9.32
CA LEU A 56 -7.99 -19.79 -7.98
C LEU A 56 -7.01 -19.05 -7.05
N ASP A 57 -7.50 -18.88 -5.82
CA ASP A 57 -6.73 -18.73 -4.58
C ASP A 57 -6.64 -20.10 -3.90
N TYR A 58 -5.45 -20.58 -3.54
CA TYR A 58 -5.29 -21.83 -2.79
C TYR A 58 -5.40 -21.70 -1.28
N SER A 59 -5.46 -20.47 -0.74
CA SER A 59 -5.57 -20.24 0.71
C SER A 59 -6.93 -20.60 1.31
N LYS A 60 -7.99 -20.73 0.47
CA LYS A 60 -9.37 -20.96 0.91
C LYS A 60 -10.01 -22.27 0.45
N ASN A 61 -9.43 -22.96 -0.53
CA ASN A 61 -9.90 -24.25 -1.04
C ASN A 61 -11.38 -24.26 -1.55
N GLU A 62 -11.90 -23.09 -1.92
CA GLU A 62 -13.27 -22.86 -2.42
C GLU A 62 -13.26 -22.37 -3.88
N TYR A 63 -14.35 -22.64 -4.61
CA TYR A 63 -14.50 -22.33 -6.04
C TYR A 63 -15.48 -21.16 -6.33
N HIS A 64 -15.48 -20.07 -5.55
CA HIS A 64 -16.33 -18.90 -5.84
C HIS A 64 -15.70 -17.52 -5.51
N HIS A 65 -15.97 -16.53 -6.38
CA HIS A 65 -15.76 -15.07 -6.22
C HIS A 65 -14.28 -14.55 -6.07
N PRO A 66 -14.03 -13.22 -6.09
CA PRO A 66 -14.21 -12.30 -7.24
C PRO A 66 -12.87 -11.61 -7.59
N TRP A 67 -11.95 -12.35 -8.21
CA TRP A 67 -10.55 -11.93 -8.45
C TRP A 67 -10.33 -10.72 -9.38
N SER A 68 -11.37 -10.15 -9.97
CA SER A 68 -11.29 -9.12 -11.01
C SER A 68 -11.80 -7.73 -10.62
N GLN A 69 -12.42 -7.58 -9.43
CA GLN A 69 -13.06 -6.31 -9.03
C GLN A 69 -12.09 -5.42 -8.22
N ASP A 70 -11.71 -5.78 -6.98
CA ASP A 70 -11.10 -4.79 -6.05
C ASP A 70 -9.75 -5.13 -5.39
N CYS A 71 -9.13 -6.29 -5.64
CA CYS A 71 -8.06 -6.81 -4.79
C CYS A 71 -6.63 -6.26 -5.00
N TRP A 72 -6.29 -5.72 -6.18
CA TRP A 72 -4.92 -5.36 -6.54
C TRP A 72 -4.60 -3.86 -6.44
N TRP A 73 -5.61 -3.00 -6.44
CA TRP A 73 -5.44 -1.54 -6.48
C TRP A 73 -4.63 -1.05 -5.25
N ASP A 74 -3.69 -0.12 -5.49
CA ASP A 74 -2.69 0.35 -4.51
C ASP A 74 -1.74 -0.73 -3.91
N LYS A 75 -1.76 -1.98 -4.39
CA LYS A 75 -0.81 -3.02 -3.93
C LYS A 75 0.50 -2.98 -4.70
N ARG A 76 1.63 -3.24 -4.01
CA ARG A 76 2.89 -3.57 -4.68
C ARG A 76 2.86 -5.05 -5.03
N VAL A 77 3.26 -5.43 -6.25
CA VAL A 77 3.23 -6.84 -6.67
C VAL A 77 4.59 -7.26 -7.20
N LEU A 78 5.18 -8.24 -6.54
CA LEU A 78 6.37 -8.97 -6.99
C LEU A 78 5.92 -10.26 -7.69
N ILE A 79 6.44 -10.51 -8.88
CA ILE A 79 6.15 -11.69 -9.69
C ILE A 79 7.44 -12.46 -9.91
N TYR A 80 7.39 -13.78 -9.73
CA TYR A 80 8.45 -14.69 -10.16
C TYR A 80 7.88 -15.91 -10.88
N GLY A 81 8.75 -16.54 -11.67
CA GLY A 81 8.49 -17.71 -12.47
C GLY A 81 9.66 -17.94 -13.41
N ASP A 82 9.78 -19.15 -13.96
CA ASP A 82 10.94 -19.49 -14.77
C ASP A 82 10.78 -18.95 -16.20
N ASP A 83 11.73 -18.13 -16.66
CA ASP A 83 11.61 -17.33 -17.90
C ASP A 83 11.66 -18.17 -19.18
N SER A 84 12.09 -19.44 -19.09
CA SER A 84 12.15 -20.40 -20.21
C SER A 84 10.82 -20.54 -20.94
N ASP A 85 9.71 -20.43 -20.19
CA ASP A 85 8.36 -20.65 -20.69
C ASP A 85 7.56 -19.32 -20.73
N HIS A 86 8.25 -18.18 -20.72
CA HIS A 86 7.67 -16.82 -20.66
C HIS A 86 6.75 -16.55 -19.44
N LYS A 87 6.80 -17.39 -18.40
CA LYS A 87 5.96 -17.29 -17.18
C LYS A 87 6.14 -15.94 -16.49
N ALA A 88 7.39 -15.48 -16.34
CA ALA A 88 7.75 -14.18 -15.76
C ALA A 88 7.94 -13.07 -16.82
N SER A 89 7.24 -13.12 -17.95
CA SER A 89 7.42 -12.14 -19.04
C SER A 89 6.38 -11.01 -19.02
N LYS A 90 6.72 -9.86 -19.64
CA LYS A 90 5.76 -8.76 -19.91
C LYS A 90 4.57 -9.18 -20.80
N LYS A 91 4.68 -10.33 -21.49
CA LYS A 91 3.63 -10.92 -22.34
C LYS A 91 2.70 -11.86 -21.57
N HIS A 92 3.05 -12.26 -20.35
CA HIS A 92 2.24 -13.22 -19.58
C HIS A 92 0.85 -12.64 -19.25
N PRO A 93 -0.26 -13.38 -19.39
CA PRO A 93 -1.61 -12.81 -19.22
C PRO A 93 -1.86 -12.16 -17.85
N VAL A 94 -1.29 -12.70 -16.76
CA VAL A 94 -1.38 -12.08 -15.41
C VAL A 94 -0.64 -10.74 -15.36
N VAL A 95 0.55 -10.67 -15.97
CA VAL A 95 1.37 -9.45 -16.02
C VAL A 95 0.67 -8.38 -16.89
N ALA A 96 0.15 -8.79 -18.05
CA ALA A 96 -0.66 -7.93 -18.91
C ALA A 96 -1.89 -7.40 -18.17
N PHE A 97 -2.65 -8.27 -17.50
CA PHE A 97 -3.83 -7.92 -16.70
C PHE A 97 -3.53 -6.90 -15.60
N LEU A 98 -2.46 -7.10 -14.81
CA LEU A 98 -2.07 -6.19 -13.73
C LEU A 98 -1.51 -4.86 -14.25
N SER A 99 -0.79 -4.88 -15.38
CA SER A 99 -0.24 -3.67 -16.01
C SER A 99 -1.31 -2.79 -16.67
N LYS A 100 -2.40 -3.41 -17.14
CA LYS A 100 -3.57 -2.76 -17.73
C LYS A 100 -4.37 -2.00 -16.66
N ASP A 101 -4.92 -0.86 -17.04
CA ASP A 101 -5.72 0.04 -16.20
C ASP A 101 -5.03 0.49 -14.88
N ASN A 102 -3.71 0.32 -14.74
CA ASN A 102 -2.95 0.53 -13.50
C ASN A 102 -3.53 -0.21 -12.27
N ARG A 103 -3.93 -1.48 -12.46
CA ARG A 103 -4.57 -2.31 -11.42
C ARG A 103 -3.69 -2.64 -10.21
N ALA A 104 -2.41 -2.26 -10.19
CA ALA A 104 -1.51 -2.33 -9.05
C ALA A 104 -0.73 -1.00 -8.88
N LYS A 105 -0.14 -0.76 -7.70
CA LYS A 105 0.71 0.42 -7.44
C LYS A 105 2.02 0.37 -8.21
N SER A 106 2.61 -0.82 -8.29
CA SER A 106 3.86 -1.09 -9.00
C SER A 106 4.00 -2.59 -9.25
N LEU A 107 4.65 -2.95 -10.36
CA LEU A 107 4.90 -4.33 -10.75
C LEU A 107 6.40 -4.58 -10.90
N ALA A 108 6.91 -5.52 -10.12
CA ALA A 108 8.30 -5.95 -10.14
C ALA A 108 8.37 -7.41 -10.59
N ILE A 109 9.28 -7.73 -11.53
CA ILE A 109 9.43 -9.07 -12.10
C ILE A 109 10.83 -9.60 -11.81
N PHE A 110 10.92 -10.67 -11.02
CA PHE A 110 12.13 -11.46 -10.86
C PHE A 110 12.22 -12.51 -11.97
N LYS A 111 13.00 -12.20 -13.02
CA LYS A 111 13.19 -13.06 -14.20
C LYS A 111 14.06 -14.31 -13.98
N PRO A 112 15.12 -14.32 -13.16
CA PRO A 112 16.06 -15.47 -13.10
C PRO A 112 15.48 -16.82 -12.63
N GLY A 113 14.19 -16.88 -12.28
CA GLY A 113 13.50 -18.13 -11.95
C GLY A 113 13.63 -18.56 -10.48
N PHE A 114 12.80 -19.50 -10.07
CA PHE A 114 12.71 -19.90 -8.66
C PHE A 114 13.99 -20.60 -8.16
N ALA A 115 14.74 -21.29 -9.04
CA ALA A 115 15.99 -21.93 -8.69
C ALA A 115 17.00 -20.94 -8.05
N VAL A 116 17.15 -19.74 -8.64
CA VAL A 116 18.06 -18.70 -8.15
C VAL A 116 17.59 -18.12 -6.81
N LEU A 117 16.27 -17.96 -6.61
CA LEU A 117 15.72 -17.53 -5.31
C LEU A 117 15.93 -18.58 -4.22
N LYS A 118 15.76 -19.86 -4.56
CA LYS A 118 15.97 -20.99 -3.65
C LYS A 118 17.45 -21.10 -3.23
N GLU A 119 18.38 -20.85 -4.14
CA GLU A 119 19.81 -20.85 -3.85
C GLU A 119 20.22 -19.66 -2.98
N ALA A 120 19.74 -18.45 -3.31
CA ALA A 120 20.07 -17.24 -2.57
C ALA A 120 19.39 -17.16 -1.18
N PHE A 121 18.13 -17.59 -1.08
CA PHE A 121 17.30 -17.47 0.13
C PHE A 121 16.53 -18.77 0.44
N PRO A 122 17.23 -19.89 0.71
CA PRO A 122 16.57 -21.18 0.98
C PRO A 122 15.63 -21.13 2.18
N PHE A 123 15.93 -20.28 3.16
CA PHE A 123 15.10 -20.05 4.36
C PHE A 123 13.76 -19.34 4.08
N LEU A 124 13.61 -18.71 2.91
CA LEU A 124 12.35 -18.17 2.41
C LEU A 124 11.54 -19.18 1.59
N CYS A 125 12.01 -20.39 1.39
CA CYS A 125 11.27 -21.43 0.68
C CYS A 125 10.46 -22.31 1.65
N THR A 126 9.26 -22.72 1.24
CA THR A 126 8.36 -23.59 2.02
C THR A 126 7.61 -24.57 1.12
N ALA A 127 7.26 -25.74 1.67
CA ALA A 127 6.29 -26.66 1.09
C ALA A 127 4.90 -26.52 1.72
N SER A 128 4.77 -25.75 2.82
CA SER A 128 3.49 -25.54 3.51
C SER A 128 2.62 -24.54 2.75
N ILE A 129 1.52 -25.04 2.20
CA ILE A 129 0.47 -24.23 1.54
C ILE A 129 -0.44 -23.53 2.59
N LYS A 130 -0.34 -23.91 3.87
CA LYS A 130 -1.02 -23.17 4.95
C LYS A 130 -0.40 -21.77 5.06
N ALA A 131 -1.19 -20.76 4.77
CA ALA A 131 -0.84 -19.37 5.05
C ALA A 131 -0.48 -19.19 6.54
N ASN A 132 0.41 -18.23 6.83
CA ASN A 132 0.78 -17.75 8.17
C ASN A 132 1.93 -18.44 8.93
N ALA A 133 2.89 -19.06 8.24
CA ALA A 133 4.26 -19.13 8.76
C ALA A 133 4.96 -17.75 8.60
N SER A 134 4.50 -16.72 9.33
CA SER A 134 5.06 -15.37 9.23
C SER A 134 6.40 -15.27 9.98
N LYS A 135 7.50 -15.53 9.27
CA LYS A 135 8.85 -15.20 9.73
C LYS A 135 9.06 -13.69 9.67
N ARG A 136 9.49 -13.08 10.78
CA ARG A 136 9.99 -11.70 10.81
C ARG A 136 11.51 -11.73 10.65
N PHE A 137 12.05 -10.82 9.85
CA PHE A 137 13.48 -10.65 9.67
C PHE A 137 13.87 -9.20 10.03
N PRO A 138 15.07 -8.94 10.57
CA PRO A 138 15.59 -7.58 10.68
C PRO A 138 15.72 -6.94 9.30
N ALA A 139 15.66 -5.60 9.26
CA ALA A 139 15.66 -4.84 8.02
C ALA A 139 17.03 -4.92 7.32
N ALA A 140 17.06 -5.38 6.07
CA ALA A 140 18.28 -5.59 5.30
C ALA A 140 18.83 -4.28 4.70
N ILE A 141 19.57 -3.51 5.51
CA ILE A 141 20.17 -2.23 5.12
C ILE A 141 21.20 -2.42 4.00
N VAL A 142 22.06 -3.42 4.13
CA VAL A 142 22.91 -3.93 3.04
C VAL A 142 22.69 -5.44 2.99
N PRO A 143 21.94 -5.96 2.00
CA PRO A 143 21.65 -7.39 1.90
C PRO A 143 22.90 -8.26 2.00
N GLY A 144 22.82 -9.36 2.77
CA GLY A 144 23.95 -10.26 3.03
C GLY A 144 25.05 -9.72 3.96
N LEU A 145 24.98 -8.46 4.41
CA LEU A 145 25.99 -7.85 5.28
C LEU A 145 25.43 -7.11 6.51
N LEU A 146 24.56 -6.12 6.33
CA LEU A 146 24.15 -5.20 7.40
C LEU A 146 22.64 -5.24 7.61
N TYR A 147 22.24 -5.61 8.81
CA TYR A 147 20.86 -5.74 9.24
C TYR A 147 20.58 -4.79 10.42
N LEU A 148 19.40 -4.16 10.41
CA LEU A 148 18.92 -3.26 11.46
C LEU A 148 17.69 -3.84 12.15
N GLY A 149 17.77 -4.01 13.47
CA GLY A 149 16.69 -4.59 14.28
C GLY A 149 16.45 -3.87 15.60
N GLY A 150 15.40 -4.30 16.30
CA GLY A 150 15.21 -4.04 17.73
C GLY A 150 15.79 -5.18 18.56
N TRP A 151 15.41 -5.23 19.84
CA TRP A 151 15.81 -6.28 20.77
C TRP A 151 15.29 -7.66 20.35
N ASP A 152 14.08 -7.71 19.80
CA ASP A 152 13.43 -8.90 19.24
C ASP A 152 14.31 -9.65 18.22
N ALA A 153 14.92 -8.91 17.29
CA ALA A 153 15.81 -9.48 16.28
C ALA A 153 17.14 -9.99 16.87
N ALA A 154 17.55 -9.48 18.03
CA ALA A 154 18.78 -9.87 18.71
C ALA A 154 18.62 -11.13 19.57
N GLU A 155 17.40 -11.45 19.98
CA GLU A 155 17.06 -12.70 20.67
C GLU A 155 16.67 -13.83 19.69
N ASP A 156 16.24 -13.51 18.46
CA ASP A 156 15.89 -14.51 17.44
C ASP A 156 17.14 -15.17 16.80
N GLY A 157 17.68 -16.17 17.49
CA GLY A 157 18.80 -16.99 17.03
C GLY A 157 18.52 -17.80 15.75
N GLU A 158 17.26 -18.10 15.43
CA GLU A 158 16.89 -18.82 14.20
C GLU A 158 17.12 -17.92 12.98
N ARG A 159 16.60 -16.69 13.00
CA ARG A 159 16.80 -15.71 11.91
C ARG A 159 18.26 -15.29 11.81
N GLN A 160 18.98 -15.21 12.93
CA GLN A 160 20.43 -14.97 12.92
C GLN A 160 21.19 -16.09 12.20
N GLN A 161 20.80 -17.36 12.38
CA GLN A 161 21.39 -18.46 11.64
C GLN A 161 21.03 -18.40 10.15
N GLU A 162 19.76 -18.17 9.80
CA GLU A 162 19.27 -18.08 8.42
C GLU A 162 19.94 -16.96 7.61
N LEU A 163 20.17 -15.81 8.23
CA LEU A 163 20.81 -14.64 7.61
C LEU A 163 22.36 -14.66 7.67
N ASN A 164 22.96 -15.76 8.11
CA ASN A 164 24.40 -15.89 8.36
C ASN A 164 24.99 -14.76 9.24
N ILE A 165 24.21 -14.29 10.23
CA ILE A 165 24.68 -13.32 11.22
C ILE A 165 25.67 -14.04 12.14
N ARG A 166 26.91 -13.52 12.14
CA ARG A 166 28.00 -13.97 13.03
C ARG A 166 28.50 -12.86 13.93
N ARG A 167 27.94 -11.66 13.80
CA ARG A 167 28.31 -10.48 14.57
C ARG A 167 27.08 -9.69 15.00
N ILE A 168 27.04 -9.28 16.25
CA ILE A 168 26.04 -8.35 16.77
C ILE A 168 26.73 -7.09 17.29
N VAL A 169 26.13 -5.94 17.02
CA VAL A 169 26.42 -4.65 17.67
C VAL A 169 25.18 -4.25 18.48
N THR A 170 25.31 -4.22 19.80
CA THR A 170 24.24 -3.77 20.71
C THR A 170 24.57 -2.38 21.24
N VAL A 171 23.69 -1.42 20.98
CA VAL A 171 23.73 -0.09 21.62
C VAL A 171 22.50 0.04 22.50
N HIS A 172 22.67 -0.07 23.81
CA HIS A 172 21.54 -0.12 24.75
C HIS A 172 21.88 0.53 26.10
N ASN A 173 20.90 0.73 26.99
CA ASN A 173 21.18 1.13 28.37
C ASN A 173 21.80 -0.03 29.17
N ASN A 174 21.46 -1.25 28.77
CA ASN A 174 21.84 -2.51 29.40
C ASN A 174 22.24 -3.54 28.33
N PRO A 175 23.36 -3.34 27.60
CA PRO A 175 23.80 -4.26 26.54
C PRO A 175 24.25 -5.63 27.07
N GLU A 176 24.58 -5.73 28.37
CA GLU A 176 24.93 -6.95 29.09
C GLU A 176 23.77 -7.93 29.24
N ASN A 177 22.51 -7.50 29.09
CA ASN A 177 21.35 -8.38 29.19
C ASN A 177 21.24 -9.35 28.00
N LEU A 178 21.72 -8.96 26.82
CA LEU A 178 21.72 -9.85 25.66
C LEU A 178 22.74 -10.99 25.83
N ARG A 179 22.30 -12.23 25.60
CA ARG A 179 23.14 -13.44 25.54
C ARG A 179 23.14 -14.01 24.12
N PRO A 180 24.02 -13.55 23.21
CA PRO A 180 24.12 -14.14 21.87
C PRO A 180 24.55 -15.60 21.91
N GLY A 181 24.16 -16.37 20.89
CA GLY A 181 24.63 -17.74 20.73
C GLY A 181 26.16 -17.84 20.60
N ALA A 182 26.75 -18.94 21.06
CA ALA A 182 28.20 -19.12 21.19
C ALA A 182 29.06 -18.92 19.92
N ARG A 183 28.45 -18.87 18.73
CA ARG A 183 29.11 -18.61 17.44
C ARG A 183 29.00 -17.16 16.95
N ILE A 184 28.54 -16.24 17.81
CA ILE A 184 28.32 -14.83 17.49
C ILE A 184 29.34 -13.97 18.25
N GLN A 185 30.12 -13.18 17.52
CA GLN A 185 30.97 -12.13 18.09
C GLN A 185 30.08 -10.95 18.48
N HIS A 186 30.31 -10.35 19.65
CA HIS A 186 29.40 -9.36 20.22
C HIS A 186 30.12 -8.08 20.68
N LEU A 187 29.86 -7.00 19.96
CA LEU A 187 30.29 -5.65 20.29
C LEU A 187 29.18 -4.94 21.08
N ARG A 188 29.51 -4.41 22.25
CA ARG A 188 28.54 -3.83 23.21
C ARG A 188 28.88 -2.37 23.48
N TYR A 189 27.86 -1.52 23.46
CA TYR A 189 27.94 -0.13 23.86
C TYR A 189 26.80 0.21 24.81
N SER A 190 27.17 0.72 25.99
CA SER A 190 26.23 1.26 26.96
C SER A 190 26.03 2.75 26.64
N LEU A 191 24.88 3.12 26.10
CA LEU A 191 24.59 4.49 25.66
C LEU A 191 23.07 4.74 25.67
N ALA A 192 22.64 5.79 26.37
CA ALA A 192 21.22 6.15 26.50
C ALA A 192 20.66 6.79 25.22
N ASP A 193 19.33 6.75 25.01
CA ASP A 193 18.69 7.31 23.81
C ASP A 193 18.31 8.79 23.97
N VAL A 194 19.24 9.61 24.45
CA VAL A 194 19.06 11.05 24.69
C VAL A 194 19.97 11.89 23.78
N ASP A 195 19.66 13.17 23.61
CA ASP A 195 20.32 14.06 22.65
C ASP A 195 21.62 14.72 23.18
N THR A 196 22.01 14.39 24.41
CA THR A 196 23.24 14.77 25.09
C THR A 196 24.35 13.72 25.01
N GLU A 197 24.04 12.49 24.60
CA GLU A 197 24.99 11.37 24.52
C GLU A 197 25.87 11.42 23.26
N ASP A 198 27.17 11.15 23.40
CA ASP A 198 28.10 11.13 22.26
C ASP A 198 28.10 9.76 21.55
N ILE A 199 27.19 9.62 20.59
CA ILE A 199 27.17 8.46 19.69
C ILE A 199 28.24 8.53 18.59
N ALA A 200 28.86 9.69 18.33
CA ALA A 200 29.82 9.86 17.23
C ALA A 200 31.12 9.08 17.47
N ALA A 201 31.54 9.00 18.73
CA ALA A 201 32.65 8.14 19.18
C ALA A 201 32.51 6.67 18.71
N LEU A 202 31.27 6.19 18.50
CA LEU A 202 30.98 4.82 18.08
C LEU A 202 31.08 4.59 16.56
N PHE A 203 31.10 5.66 15.74
CA PHE A 203 31.01 5.54 14.28
C PHE A 203 32.20 4.79 13.66
N SER A 204 33.43 5.15 14.02
CA SER A 204 34.63 4.50 13.47
C SER A 204 34.80 3.04 13.94
N PRO A 205 34.69 2.72 15.25
CA PRO A 205 34.72 1.33 15.73
C PRO A 205 33.62 0.45 15.12
N CYS A 206 32.39 0.93 15.04
CA CYS A 206 31.28 0.18 14.44
C CYS A 206 31.53 -0.08 12.94
N HIS A 207 31.99 0.94 12.20
CA HIS A 207 32.34 0.78 10.78
C HIS A 207 33.43 -0.29 10.57
N GLN A 208 34.51 -0.26 11.35
CA GLN A 208 35.56 -1.29 11.28
C GLN A 208 35.02 -2.69 11.57
N TYR A 209 34.14 -2.82 12.56
CA TYR A 209 33.52 -4.10 12.94
C TYR A 209 32.61 -4.68 11.84
N ILE A 210 31.93 -3.82 11.07
CA ILE A 210 31.13 -4.21 9.90
C ILE A 210 32.03 -4.60 8.71
N GLU A 211 33.10 -3.84 8.42
CA GLU A 211 33.99 -4.16 7.29
C GLU A 211 34.84 -5.43 7.50
N GLN A 212 35.20 -5.72 8.75
CA GLN A 212 35.76 -7.04 9.10
C GLN A 212 34.76 -8.18 8.87
N ALA A 213 33.45 -7.95 9.08
CA ALA A 213 32.41 -8.93 8.80
C ALA A 213 32.25 -9.17 7.29
N ARG A 214 32.24 -8.09 6.50
CA ARG A 214 32.28 -8.10 5.03
C ARG A 214 33.45 -8.94 4.53
N SER A 215 34.64 -8.70 5.07
CA SER A 215 35.86 -9.45 4.74
C SER A 215 35.75 -10.95 5.05
N ALA A 216 35.09 -11.29 6.16
CA ALA A 216 34.81 -12.67 6.57
C ALA A 216 33.58 -13.31 5.87
N LYS A 217 32.89 -12.61 4.95
CA LYS A 217 31.61 -13.02 4.34
C LYS A 217 30.53 -13.36 5.39
N HIS A 218 30.51 -12.60 6.49
CA HIS A 218 29.57 -12.70 7.59
C HIS A 218 28.61 -11.51 7.62
N ALA A 219 27.37 -11.74 8.04
CA ALA A 219 26.43 -10.65 8.31
C ALA A 219 26.56 -10.12 9.76
N VAL A 220 26.17 -8.85 9.92
CA VAL A 220 26.11 -8.09 11.16
C VAL A 220 24.69 -7.63 11.42
N LEU A 221 24.20 -7.85 12.64
CA LEU A 221 23.00 -7.19 13.15
C LEU A 221 23.41 -6.02 14.06
N VAL A 222 22.97 -4.81 13.72
CA VAL A 222 23.08 -3.63 14.59
C VAL A 222 21.70 -3.36 15.19
N HIS A 223 21.60 -3.33 16.51
CA HIS A 223 20.32 -3.15 17.20
C HIS A 223 20.43 -2.31 18.48
N CYS A 224 19.28 -1.80 18.90
CA CYS A 224 19.04 -1.20 20.21
C CYS A 224 17.74 -1.79 20.78
N GLY A 225 17.01 -1.07 21.63
CA GLY A 225 15.68 -1.48 22.10
C GLY A 225 14.66 -1.57 20.95
N ALA A 226 14.24 -0.42 20.40
CA ALA A 226 13.22 -0.37 19.34
C ALA A 226 13.79 -0.50 17.90
N GLY A 227 15.10 -0.38 17.71
CA GLY A 227 15.71 -0.31 16.38
C GLY A 227 15.35 0.96 15.60
N ALA A 228 15.18 2.08 16.30
CA ALA A 228 14.64 3.34 15.75
C ALA A 228 15.67 4.46 15.71
N SER A 229 16.33 4.74 16.83
CA SER A 229 17.31 5.83 17.00
C SER A 229 18.75 5.29 17.02
N ARG A 230 19.33 4.98 18.19
CA ARG A 230 20.75 4.54 18.37
C ARG A 230 21.32 3.64 17.27
N SER A 231 20.72 2.48 17.03
CA SER A 231 21.22 1.53 16.02
C SER A 231 21.03 2.00 14.58
N ALA A 232 19.97 2.77 14.31
CA ALA A 232 19.76 3.37 13.01
C ALA A 232 20.82 4.44 12.72
N THR A 233 21.20 5.25 13.71
CA THR A 233 22.31 6.21 13.60
C THR A 233 23.61 5.53 13.17
N LEU A 234 23.97 4.39 13.79
CA LEU A 234 25.17 3.65 13.39
C LEU A 234 25.07 3.08 11.97
N CYS A 235 23.90 2.58 11.56
CA CYS A 235 23.67 2.15 10.18
C CYS A 235 23.78 3.30 9.16
N ILE A 236 23.28 4.49 9.52
CA ILE A 236 23.38 5.70 8.69
C ILE A 236 24.84 6.14 8.57
N ALA A 237 25.56 6.28 9.68
CA ALA A 237 26.99 6.62 9.68
C ALA A 237 27.83 5.63 8.87
N TYR A 238 27.53 4.34 8.97
CA TYR A 238 28.16 3.31 8.14
C TYR A 238 27.90 3.52 6.64
N LEU A 239 26.67 3.78 6.23
CA LEU A 239 26.32 4.06 4.82
C LEU A 239 27.01 5.33 4.31
N MET A 240 27.05 6.40 5.10
CA MET A 240 27.73 7.64 4.73
C MET A 240 29.21 7.39 4.39
N LYS A 241 29.95 6.71 5.28
CA LYS A 241 31.37 6.43 5.07
C LYS A 241 31.65 5.37 4.00
N SER A 242 30.81 4.34 3.89
CA SER A 242 31.03 3.24 2.93
C SER A 242 30.52 3.52 1.51
N ARG A 243 29.59 4.46 1.32
CA ARG A 243 29.00 4.81 0.01
C ARG A 243 29.18 6.27 -0.41
N GLY A 244 29.73 7.13 0.45
CA GLY A 244 29.83 8.56 0.20
C GLY A 244 28.47 9.25 0.09
N TRP A 245 27.50 8.79 0.88
CA TRP A 245 26.12 9.30 0.91
C TRP A 245 25.94 10.37 1.98
N THR A 246 25.11 11.37 1.71
CA THR A 246 24.69 12.33 2.73
C THR A 246 23.92 11.64 3.86
N ALA A 247 23.90 12.24 5.04
CA ALA A 247 23.15 11.75 6.19
C ALA A 247 21.67 11.54 5.84
N GLU A 248 21.08 12.42 5.02
CA GLU A 248 19.68 12.30 4.58
C GLU A 248 19.49 11.18 3.55
N GLN A 249 20.38 11.02 2.56
CA GLN A 249 20.33 9.87 1.63
C GLN A 249 20.42 8.54 2.38
N ALA A 250 21.37 8.42 3.31
CA ALA A 250 21.54 7.24 4.14
C ALA A 250 20.35 7.01 5.09
N ARG A 251 19.76 8.06 5.67
CA ARG A 251 18.54 7.98 6.49
C ARG A 251 17.34 7.52 5.66
N GLN A 252 17.11 8.08 4.48
CA GLN A 252 16.02 7.68 3.58
C GLN A 252 16.13 6.21 3.17
N HIS A 253 17.34 5.74 2.83
CA HIS A 253 17.60 4.34 2.52
C HIS A 253 17.27 3.39 3.69
N CYS A 254 17.57 3.80 4.92
CA CYS A 254 17.19 3.08 6.14
C CYS A 254 15.67 3.12 6.40
N VAL A 255 15.04 4.28 6.29
CA VAL A 255 13.58 4.46 6.47
C VAL A 255 12.77 3.62 5.49
N ALA A 256 13.22 3.53 4.23
CA ALA A 256 12.58 2.71 3.20
C ALA A 256 12.56 1.20 3.52
N ARG A 257 13.44 0.75 4.43
CA ARG A 257 13.57 -0.66 4.88
C ARG A 257 13.06 -0.89 6.29
N ARG A 258 13.00 0.17 7.11
CA ARG A 258 12.48 0.17 8.48
C ARG A 258 11.85 1.53 8.76
N SER A 259 10.54 1.63 8.62
CA SER A 259 9.78 2.89 8.71
C SER A 259 9.89 3.61 10.06
N VAL A 260 10.26 2.90 11.13
CA VAL A 260 10.48 3.46 12.48
C VAL A 260 11.86 4.12 12.66
N VAL A 261 12.69 4.20 11.63
CA VAL A 261 13.99 4.88 11.69
C VAL A 261 13.81 6.39 11.93
N ALA A 262 14.23 6.81 13.12
CA ALA A 262 14.20 8.18 13.59
C ALA A 262 15.32 8.36 14.64
N PRO A 263 16.54 8.74 14.22
CA PRO A 263 17.57 9.23 15.13
C PRO A 263 17.05 10.38 15.98
N ASN A 264 17.39 10.41 17.27
CA ASN A 264 17.08 11.57 18.11
C ASN A 264 17.82 12.84 17.63
N PRO A 265 17.39 14.05 18.04
CA PRO A 265 17.98 15.30 17.54
C PRO A 265 19.49 15.43 17.76
N GLY A 266 20.04 14.88 18.84
CA GLY A 266 21.47 14.91 19.14
C GLY A 266 22.26 13.98 18.24
N PHE A 267 21.77 12.77 18.02
CA PHE A 267 22.37 11.83 17.09
C PHE A 267 22.25 12.29 15.64
N TRP A 268 21.19 13.02 15.30
CA TRP A 268 21.08 13.67 14.00
C TRP A 268 22.11 14.79 13.83
N ARG A 269 22.29 15.66 14.84
CA ARG A 269 23.39 16.65 14.87
C ARG A 269 24.76 15.97 14.70
N ALA A 270 25.01 14.86 15.40
CA ALA A 270 26.24 14.09 15.28
C ALA A 270 26.48 13.54 13.86
N LEU A 271 25.43 13.08 13.18
CA LEU A 271 25.49 12.65 11.78
C LEU A 271 25.81 13.82 10.83
N LEU A 272 25.21 15.00 11.03
CA LEU A 272 25.51 16.18 10.21
C LEU A 272 26.96 16.66 10.40
N THR A 273 27.48 16.67 11.64
CA THR A 273 28.91 16.93 11.89
C THR A 273 29.80 15.89 11.22
N TYR A 274 29.39 14.63 11.21
CA TYR A 274 30.14 13.55 10.55
C TYR A 274 30.12 13.65 9.02
N GLU A 275 29.02 14.15 8.43
CA GLU A 275 28.93 14.44 7.00
C GLU A 275 29.97 15.48 6.56
N GLN A 276 30.13 16.55 7.34
CA GLN A 276 31.15 17.58 7.14
C GLN A 276 32.56 16.98 7.27
N GLN A 277 32.82 16.17 8.29
CA GLN A 277 34.11 15.48 8.49
C GLN A 277 34.46 14.51 7.36
N LEU A 278 33.47 13.94 6.67
CA LEU A 278 33.65 13.08 5.50
C LEU A 278 33.78 13.87 4.18
N GLY A 279 33.65 15.20 4.19
CA GLY A 279 33.70 16.05 2.99
C GLY A 279 32.50 15.84 2.05
N LEU A 280 31.35 15.41 2.58
CA LEU A 280 30.18 15.07 1.76
C LEU A 280 29.23 16.25 1.52
N SER A 281 29.43 17.37 2.23
CA SER A 281 28.56 18.56 2.18
C SER A 281 28.72 19.42 0.91
N GLU A 282 29.71 19.16 0.04
CA GLU A 282 29.99 19.98 -1.16
C GLU A 282 29.73 19.28 -2.51
N ARG A 283 29.16 18.06 -2.54
CA ARG A 283 28.84 17.37 -3.81
C ARG A 283 27.51 17.82 -4.44
N ASN A 284 27.31 19.15 -4.52
CA ASN A 284 26.20 19.78 -5.24
C ASN A 284 26.69 20.36 -6.57
N ASP A 285 26.89 19.48 -7.55
CA ASP A 285 26.84 19.86 -8.98
C ASP A 285 25.67 19.10 -9.64
N PRO A 286 24.82 19.77 -10.44
CA PRO A 286 23.49 19.27 -10.74
C PRO A 286 23.46 18.32 -11.95
N ALA A 287 23.27 17.02 -11.68
CA ALA A 287 22.77 16.08 -12.68
C ALA A 287 21.76 15.09 -12.08
N THR A 288 20.49 15.25 -12.47
CA THR A 288 19.36 14.32 -12.30
C THR A 288 18.90 13.95 -10.87
N GLY A 289 17.71 14.45 -10.51
CA GLY A 289 16.64 13.53 -10.12
C GLY A 289 15.93 13.75 -8.78
N SER A 290 14.74 14.35 -8.86
CA SER A 290 13.59 14.22 -7.93
C SER A 290 13.65 14.83 -6.52
N GLU A 291 12.52 15.46 -6.16
CA GLU A 291 12.32 16.34 -5.00
C GLU A 291 12.00 15.61 -3.67
N PRO A 292 12.07 16.31 -2.51
CA PRO A 292 11.64 15.81 -1.19
C PRO A 292 10.13 15.50 -1.14
N ALA A 293 9.58 14.62 -0.29
CA ALA A 293 9.49 14.67 1.20
C ALA A 293 8.79 15.96 1.73
N GLN A 294 8.04 16.00 2.84
CA GLN A 294 7.63 15.07 3.92
C GLN A 294 6.30 15.62 4.55
N GLY A 295 5.55 14.96 5.45
CA GLY A 295 5.71 14.85 6.92
C GLY A 295 4.93 15.98 7.64
N ASN A 296 4.48 15.96 8.91
CA ASN A 296 4.44 14.95 10.00
C ASN A 296 3.53 15.42 11.20
N GLY A 297 3.37 14.57 12.24
CA GLY A 297 2.80 14.86 13.60
C GLY A 297 1.26 14.85 13.73
N ALA A 298 0.57 14.86 14.90
CA ALA A 298 0.86 14.58 16.33
C ALA A 298 -0.51 14.61 17.11
N ASP A 299 -0.74 14.23 18.38
CA ASP A 299 -0.21 13.05 19.10
C ASP A 299 -1.25 12.16 19.90
N GLU A 300 -1.48 12.32 21.22
CA GLU A 300 -2.13 11.32 22.15
C GLU A 300 -3.47 11.73 22.86
N GLY A 301 -4.23 10.75 23.42
CA GLY A 301 -5.38 10.96 24.34
C GLY A 301 -6.42 9.81 24.38
N VAL A 302 -6.98 9.46 25.56
CA VAL A 302 -7.73 8.18 25.82
C VAL A 302 -9.25 8.36 26.01
N ALA A 303 -10.02 7.29 25.69
CA ALA A 303 -11.36 6.88 26.22
C ALA A 303 -12.64 7.04 25.34
N ALA A 304 -13.59 6.14 25.65
CA ALA A 304 -15.00 6.00 25.22
C ALA A 304 -15.32 5.53 23.78
N GLN A 305 -16.14 4.46 23.68
CA GLN A 305 -16.70 3.94 22.44
C GLN A 305 -18.02 4.64 22.07
N VAL A 306 -18.15 5.07 20.82
CA VAL A 306 -19.36 5.67 20.22
C VAL A 306 -19.48 5.11 18.78
N PRO A 307 -20.68 4.79 18.25
CA PRO A 307 -20.82 4.03 17.00
C PRO A 307 -20.28 4.75 15.75
N ARG A 308 -19.58 3.99 14.89
CA ARG A 308 -18.86 4.45 13.69
C ARG A 308 -19.78 4.78 12.51
N VAL A 309 -19.29 5.62 11.60
CA VAL A 309 -19.98 6.03 10.36
C VAL A 309 -19.69 5.05 9.22
N ALA A 310 -20.67 4.79 8.36
CA ALA A 310 -20.42 4.11 7.09
C ALA A 310 -19.88 5.09 6.04
N VAL A 311 -18.72 4.78 5.45
CA VAL A 311 -18.06 5.59 4.41
C VAL A 311 -17.91 4.77 3.14
N SER A 312 -18.15 5.40 1.98
CA SER A 312 -17.97 4.78 0.66
C SER A 312 -17.41 5.78 -0.34
N PHE A 313 -16.67 5.30 -1.34
CA PHE A 313 -16.04 6.12 -2.36
C PHE A 313 -16.42 5.61 -3.76
N MET A 314 -16.78 6.54 -4.65
CA MET A 314 -17.19 6.27 -6.03
C MET A 314 -16.23 6.99 -6.98
N PRO A 315 -15.41 6.28 -7.79
CA PRO A 315 -14.47 6.92 -8.70
C PRO A 315 -15.20 7.65 -9.84
N ALA A 316 -14.58 8.69 -10.41
CA ALA A 316 -15.12 9.38 -11.56
C ALA A 316 -15.02 8.52 -12.83
N GLU A 317 -16.13 8.29 -13.53
CA GLU A 317 -16.13 7.56 -14.81
C GLU A 317 -15.43 8.36 -15.92
N ALA A 318 -14.62 7.66 -16.72
CA ALA A 318 -13.97 8.25 -17.89
C ALA A 318 -14.97 8.40 -19.05
N GLY A 319 -15.67 9.54 -19.09
CA GLY A 319 -16.66 9.84 -20.13
C GLY A 319 -16.07 9.77 -21.55
N SER A 320 -16.60 8.88 -22.39
CA SER A 320 -16.19 8.79 -23.79
C SER A 320 -16.71 10.00 -24.56
N LYS A 321 -15.84 10.86 -25.09
CA LYS A 321 -16.21 11.79 -26.16
C LYS A 321 -16.50 10.98 -27.43
N ARG A 322 -17.76 11.00 -27.86
CA ARG A 322 -18.16 10.63 -29.22
C ARG A 322 -18.29 11.91 -30.02
N ASP A 323 -17.27 12.25 -30.78
CA ASP A 323 -17.42 13.25 -31.83
C ASP A 323 -18.20 12.59 -32.99
N ARG A 324 -19.29 13.23 -33.39
CA ARG A 324 -19.96 12.97 -34.66
C ARG A 324 -19.38 13.95 -35.67
N ASP A 325 -19.07 13.47 -36.87
CA ASP A 325 -19.46 14.15 -38.10
C ASP A 325 -19.45 13.17 -39.27
N ALA A 326 -20.11 13.54 -40.38
CA ALA A 326 -20.65 12.60 -41.35
C ALA A 326 -20.31 12.93 -42.81
N ALA A 327 -20.50 11.92 -43.67
CA ALA A 327 -20.57 11.98 -45.14
C ALA A 327 -19.22 12.26 -45.88
N ALA A 328 -19.00 11.85 -47.14
CA ALA A 328 -19.90 11.20 -48.11
C ALA A 328 -19.15 10.37 -49.18
N ALA A 329 -19.95 9.61 -49.96
CA ALA A 329 -19.82 9.32 -51.40
C ALA A 329 -18.93 8.18 -51.95
N GLY A 330 -19.56 7.39 -52.84
CA GLY A 330 -18.97 6.68 -53.98
C GLY A 330 -18.52 5.22 -53.78
N SER A 331 -18.90 4.19 -54.55
CA SER A 331 -19.97 3.87 -55.53
C SER A 331 -19.51 2.66 -56.36
N ALA A 332 -20.44 1.75 -56.71
CA ALA A 332 -20.31 0.63 -57.67
C ALA A 332 -19.34 -0.54 -57.32
N GLY A 333 -19.68 -1.81 -57.57
CA GLY A 333 -20.96 -2.38 -58.03
C GLY A 333 -20.93 -3.90 -58.26
N VAL A 334 -22.13 -4.53 -58.37
CA VAL A 334 -22.58 -5.69 -59.19
C VAL A 334 -21.61 -6.91 -59.32
N VAL A 335 -21.96 -8.19 -59.08
CA VAL A 335 -23.11 -9.00 -59.56
C VAL A 335 -23.38 -10.23 -58.65
N ASP A 336 -24.62 -10.74 -58.64
CA ASP A 336 -25.05 -12.10 -58.19
C ASP A 336 -25.06 -13.08 -59.43
N PRO A 337 -25.23 -14.44 -59.36
CA PRO A 337 -26.26 -15.14 -58.56
C PRO A 337 -25.93 -16.55 -57.95
N HIS A 338 -26.84 -16.98 -57.06
CA HIS A 338 -27.11 -18.32 -56.46
C HIS A 338 -27.47 -19.48 -57.47
N PRO A 339 -27.89 -20.70 -57.02
CA PRO A 339 -27.31 -21.73 -56.12
C PRO A 339 -27.37 -23.16 -56.77
N PRO A 340 -27.18 -24.30 -56.04
CA PRO A 340 -28.32 -25.03 -55.41
C PRO A 340 -27.99 -25.73 -54.05
N SER A 341 -28.94 -25.88 -53.10
CA SER A 341 -29.83 -27.05 -52.82
C SER A 341 -29.11 -28.41 -52.58
N SER A 342 -29.53 -29.36 -51.72
CA SER A 342 -30.69 -29.57 -50.81
C SER A 342 -30.39 -30.81 -49.90
N LYS A 343 -30.98 -31.03 -48.71
CA LYS A 343 -32.23 -31.78 -48.35
C LYS A 343 -32.25 -31.84 -46.78
N ARG A 344 -33.33 -31.58 -46.00
CA ARG A 344 -34.57 -32.38 -45.69
C ARG A 344 -34.30 -33.86 -45.38
N THR A 345 -34.83 -34.52 -44.34
CA THR A 345 -36.17 -34.50 -43.68
C THR A 345 -36.07 -34.63 -42.13
N ARG A 346 -36.98 -34.14 -41.26
CA ARG A 346 -38.41 -34.52 -40.95
C ARG A 346 -38.51 -35.99 -40.44
N LEU A 347 -39.10 -36.33 -39.28
CA LEU A 347 -40.53 -36.37 -38.86
C LEU A 347 -40.59 -36.57 -37.30
N GLU A 348 -41.42 -35.85 -36.51
CA GLU A 348 -42.79 -36.22 -35.97
C GLU A 348 -42.76 -37.30 -34.84
N GLU A 349 -43.65 -37.35 -33.83
CA GLU A 349 -44.83 -36.55 -33.41
C GLU A 349 -45.26 -36.85 -31.96
N ALA A 350 -46.04 -35.92 -31.35
CA ALA A 350 -47.14 -36.14 -30.38
C ALA A 350 -46.89 -36.90 -29.02
N ASP A 351 -47.74 -36.87 -27.99
CA ASP A 351 -49.04 -36.20 -27.77
C ASP A 351 -49.37 -36.03 -26.26
N ARG A 352 -50.32 -35.13 -25.93
CA ARG A 352 -51.28 -35.09 -24.78
C ARG A 352 -50.84 -35.39 -23.31
N SER A 353 -51.49 -34.87 -22.25
CA SER A 353 -52.37 -33.71 -22.03
C SER A 353 -52.74 -33.58 -20.52
N THR A 354 -53.62 -32.63 -20.20
CA THR A 354 -54.22 -32.32 -18.87
C THR A 354 -53.31 -31.55 -17.92
N GLY A 355 -53.69 -30.42 -17.30
CA GLY A 355 -54.87 -29.57 -17.49
C GLY A 355 -55.66 -29.33 -16.19
N ARG A 356 -55.54 -28.12 -15.62
CA ARG A 356 -56.60 -27.50 -14.80
C ARG A 356 -56.39 -26.00 -14.61
N ASP A 357 -57.41 -25.24 -14.99
CA ASP A 357 -57.47 -23.79 -14.84
C ASP A 357 -57.67 -23.32 -13.39
N ARG A 358 -57.28 -22.07 -13.13
CA ARG A 358 -58.09 -21.10 -12.38
C ARG A 358 -57.61 -19.67 -12.66
N ARG A 359 -58.56 -18.86 -13.19
CA ARG A 359 -58.85 -17.40 -12.99
C ARG A 359 -57.67 -16.46 -12.66
N GLU A 360 -57.61 -15.22 -13.15
CA GLU A 360 -58.72 -14.25 -13.18
C GLU A 360 -58.39 -12.98 -14.01
N ALA A 361 -59.44 -12.32 -14.53
CA ALA A 361 -59.59 -10.89 -14.90
C ALA A 361 -58.53 -10.13 -15.77
N ALA A 362 -59.03 -9.19 -16.59
CA ALA A 362 -58.25 -8.41 -17.56
C ALA A 362 -58.41 -6.89 -17.39
N ARG A 363 -57.39 -6.10 -17.79
CA ARG A 363 -57.39 -4.74 -18.39
C ARG A 363 -55.95 -4.14 -18.35
N PRO A 364 -55.63 -3.02 -19.04
CA PRO A 364 -55.27 -3.00 -20.46
C PRO A 364 -53.83 -2.46 -20.70
N GLN A 365 -53.47 -2.25 -21.97
CA GLN A 365 -52.17 -1.68 -22.37
C GLN A 365 -51.99 -0.22 -21.89
N GLU A 366 -50.75 0.14 -21.53
CA GLU A 366 -50.23 1.49 -21.76
C GLU A 366 -48.71 1.46 -21.98
N SER A 367 -48.17 2.50 -22.62
CA SER A 367 -46.82 2.49 -23.20
C SER A 367 -45.97 3.68 -22.75
N ARG A 368 -44.65 3.42 -22.59
CA ARG A 368 -43.55 4.39 -22.46
C ARG A 368 -43.53 5.29 -21.22
N GLY A 369 -42.38 5.29 -20.55
CA GLY A 369 -42.02 6.25 -19.51
C GLY A 369 -40.59 6.00 -19.06
N ASP A 370 -39.61 6.63 -19.69
CA ASP A 370 -38.25 6.71 -19.16
C ASP A 370 -38.28 7.50 -17.85
N GLY A 371 -37.95 6.85 -16.74
CA GLY A 371 -38.04 7.41 -15.38
C GLY A 371 -36.92 6.85 -14.51
N GLN A 372 -35.75 7.47 -14.61
CA GLN A 372 -34.55 7.00 -13.92
C GLN A 372 -34.55 7.54 -12.47
N ASP A 373 -35.16 6.79 -11.54
CA ASP A 373 -35.24 7.15 -10.12
C ASP A 373 -33.84 7.25 -9.48
N SER A 374 -33.32 8.48 -9.41
CA SER A 374 -32.13 8.82 -8.63
C SER A 374 -32.45 8.74 -7.15
N LYS A 375 -32.24 7.56 -6.53
CA LYS A 375 -32.35 7.36 -5.09
C LYS A 375 -31.57 8.44 -4.33
N HIS A 376 -32.28 9.28 -3.59
CA HIS A 376 -31.67 10.31 -2.74
C HIS A 376 -30.69 9.68 -1.74
N VAL A 377 -29.40 9.96 -1.93
CA VAL A 377 -28.34 9.49 -1.04
C VAL A 377 -28.28 10.40 0.18
N ALA A 378 -28.96 10.00 1.26
CA ALA A 378 -28.95 10.75 2.52
C ALA A 378 -27.56 10.68 3.21
N GLY A 379 -26.76 11.73 3.04
CA GLY A 379 -25.45 11.90 3.67
C GLY A 379 -24.69 13.12 3.16
N LEU A 380 -23.51 13.36 3.74
CA LEU A 380 -22.55 14.35 3.25
C LEU A 380 -21.75 13.76 2.09
N THR A 381 -21.77 14.41 0.93
CA THR A 381 -20.96 14.01 -0.23
C THR A 381 -19.88 15.04 -0.50
N LEU A 382 -18.62 14.59 -0.57
CA LEU A 382 -17.46 15.38 -0.92
C LEU A 382 -16.91 14.94 -2.28
N GLU A 383 -16.83 15.84 -3.25
CA GLU A 383 -16.11 15.56 -4.50
C GLU A 383 -14.61 15.77 -4.30
N VAL A 384 -13.82 14.79 -4.69
CA VAL A 384 -12.37 14.75 -4.47
C VAL A 384 -11.66 15.20 -5.75
N CYS A 385 -10.99 16.33 -5.69
CA CYS A 385 -10.36 16.97 -6.85
C CYS A 385 -8.86 17.15 -6.66
N ARG A 386 -8.08 17.09 -7.75
CA ARG A 386 -6.64 17.39 -7.79
C ARG A 386 -6.28 17.97 -9.14
N GLU A 387 -5.52 19.07 -9.17
CA GLU A 387 -4.99 19.67 -10.42
C GLU A 387 -6.08 19.89 -11.50
N GLY A 388 -7.28 20.33 -11.08
CA GLY A 388 -8.43 20.57 -11.95
C GLY A 388 -9.19 19.30 -12.41
N LYS A 389 -8.78 18.10 -11.98
CA LYS A 389 -9.45 16.83 -12.31
C LYS A 389 -10.24 16.29 -11.12
N VAL A 390 -11.46 15.85 -11.37
CA VAL A 390 -12.26 15.06 -10.42
C VAL A 390 -11.70 13.63 -10.38
N LEU A 391 -11.41 13.14 -9.17
CA LEU A 391 -10.91 11.78 -8.92
C LEU A 391 -12.04 10.83 -8.50
N GLY A 392 -13.12 11.36 -7.94
CA GLY A 392 -14.30 10.62 -7.49
C GLY A 392 -15.05 11.38 -6.39
N GLN A 393 -16.01 10.71 -5.77
CA GLN A 393 -16.85 11.26 -4.70
C GLN A 393 -16.78 10.38 -3.46
N LEU A 394 -16.71 11.01 -2.29
CA LEU A 394 -16.72 10.38 -0.98
C LEU A 394 -18.08 10.62 -0.32
N LEU A 395 -18.80 9.55 -0.02
CA LEU A 395 -20.03 9.59 0.73
C LEU A 395 -19.79 9.25 2.20
N LEU A 396 -20.19 10.17 3.08
CA LEU A 396 -20.12 10.07 4.53
C LEU A 396 -21.53 9.90 5.09
N GLY A 397 -21.81 8.72 5.66
CA GLY A 397 -23.09 8.35 6.26
C GLY A 397 -23.39 9.02 7.60
N LEU A 398 -23.13 10.32 7.72
CA LEU A 398 -23.51 11.17 8.85
C LEU A 398 -25.04 11.32 8.88
N LYS A 399 -25.70 10.42 9.61
CA LYS A 399 -27.18 10.31 9.66
C LYS A 399 -27.77 10.58 11.05
N ALA A 400 -26.97 10.50 12.10
CA ALA A 400 -27.40 10.75 13.47
C ALA A 400 -26.84 12.09 14.00
N GLN A 401 -27.57 12.72 14.92
CA GLN A 401 -27.11 13.94 15.60
C GLN A 401 -25.82 13.67 16.38
N HIS A 402 -24.90 14.63 16.39
CA HIS A 402 -23.56 14.54 17.00
C HIS A 402 -22.66 13.41 16.48
N GLN A 403 -23.07 12.68 15.44
CA GLN A 403 -22.22 11.69 14.79
C GLN A 403 -21.00 12.38 14.18
N ARG A 404 -19.82 11.78 14.37
CA ARG A 404 -18.54 12.33 13.91
C ARG A 404 -17.93 11.44 12.84
N ALA A 405 -17.34 12.04 11.81
CA ALA A 405 -16.46 11.37 10.87
C ALA A 405 -15.06 11.98 11.00
N VAL A 406 -14.10 11.18 11.43
CA VAL A 406 -12.69 11.58 11.61
C VAL A 406 -11.96 11.50 10.28
N ILE A 407 -11.29 12.59 9.92
CA ILE A 407 -10.44 12.70 8.73
C ILE A 407 -8.98 12.74 9.21
N GLY A 408 -8.12 11.91 8.62
CA GLY A 408 -6.71 11.87 9.01
C GLY A 408 -5.91 10.84 8.24
N ARG A 409 -4.61 10.77 8.51
CA ARG A 409 -3.68 9.85 7.83
C ARG A 409 -3.63 8.45 8.45
N ASP A 410 -4.18 8.26 9.65
CA ASP A 410 -4.08 6.98 10.34
C ASP A 410 -4.99 5.93 9.70
N ALA A 411 -4.36 4.95 9.04
CA ALA A 411 -5.02 3.85 8.35
C ALA A 411 -5.27 2.63 9.26
N THR A 412 -4.95 2.68 10.55
CA THR A 412 -5.28 1.59 11.46
C THR A 412 -6.82 1.44 11.58
N PRO A 413 -7.37 0.20 11.68
CA PRO A 413 -8.81 -0.06 11.56
C PRO A 413 -9.74 0.80 12.44
N GLY A 414 -10.21 1.89 11.83
CA GLY A 414 -11.11 2.89 12.41
C GLY A 414 -10.47 3.81 13.46
N ALA A 415 -9.21 4.20 13.24
CA ALA A 415 -8.66 5.44 13.80
C ALA A 415 -9.19 6.68 13.04
N CYS A 416 -9.46 6.54 11.75
CA CYS A 416 -10.15 7.52 10.90
C CYS A 416 -11.29 6.85 10.10
N ASP A 417 -12.36 7.60 9.86
CA ASP A 417 -13.44 7.22 8.93
C ASP A 417 -13.06 7.58 7.48
N VAL A 418 -12.26 8.64 7.30
CA VAL A 418 -11.71 9.08 6.02
C VAL A 418 -10.19 9.11 6.10
N VAL A 419 -9.55 8.10 5.51
CA VAL A 419 -8.09 7.98 5.49
C VAL A 419 -7.51 8.78 4.32
N LEU A 420 -6.73 9.82 4.63
CA LEU A 420 -6.04 10.68 3.67
C LEU A 420 -4.55 10.37 3.65
N GLU A 421 -4.11 9.63 2.64
CA GLU A 421 -2.70 9.25 2.43
C GLU A 421 -1.87 10.44 1.91
N HIS A 422 -1.65 11.48 2.74
CA HIS A 422 -0.75 12.60 2.44
C HIS A 422 0.10 12.96 3.67
N ALA A 423 1.42 13.05 3.52
CA ALA A 423 2.32 13.01 4.68
C ALA A 423 2.23 14.24 5.63
N SER A 424 1.77 15.39 5.13
CA SER A 424 1.44 16.57 5.94
C SER A 424 0.13 16.45 6.73
N VAL A 425 -0.70 15.44 6.43
CA VAL A 425 -1.95 15.19 7.15
C VAL A 425 -1.61 14.43 8.43
N SER A 426 -2.09 14.96 9.55
CA SER A 426 -1.91 14.37 10.88
C SER A 426 -2.67 13.06 11.03
N ARG A 427 -2.24 12.19 11.96
CA ARG A 427 -2.85 10.86 12.19
C ARG A 427 -4.37 10.95 12.31
N ARG A 428 -4.85 11.82 13.19
CA ARG A 428 -6.20 12.38 13.20
C ARG A 428 -6.03 13.87 12.96
N HIS A 429 -6.60 14.41 11.89
CA HIS A 429 -6.28 15.76 11.41
C HIS A 429 -7.45 16.72 11.62
N ALA A 430 -8.66 16.27 11.27
CA ALA A 430 -9.89 17.01 11.49
C ALA A 430 -11.03 16.03 11.81
N HIS A 431 -12.18 16.55 12.23
CA HIS A 431 -13.42 15.79 12.20
C HIS A 431 -14.58 16.63 11.69
N LEU A 432 -15.47 15.98 10.96
CA LEU A 432 -16.79 16.49 10.62
C LEU A 432 -17.76 16.07 11.72
N THR A 433 -18.67 16.97 12.12
CA THR A 433 -19.71 16.70 13.11
C THR A 433 -21.06 17.07 12.54
N ALA A 434 -22.02 16.13 12.57
CA ALA A 434 -23.41 16.45 12.27
C ALA A 434 -24.04 17.23 13.43
N GLU A 435 -24.57 18.41 13.12
CA GLU A 435 -25.18 19.30 14.11
C GLU A 435 -26.69 19.03 14.27
N SER A 436 -27.24 19.37 15.44
CA SER A 436 -28.68 19.27 15.72
C SER A 436 -29.55 20.13 14.78
N THR A 437 -28.96 21.14 14.15
CA THR A 437 -29.57 22.04 13.16
C THR A 437 -29.65 21.46 11.74
N GLY A 438 -29.12 20.24 11.52
CA GLY A 438 -28.97 19.61 10.20
C GLY A 438 -27.74 20.09 9.42
N GLY A 439 -26.93 21.00 9.97
CA GLY A 439 -25.65 21.39 9.40
C GLY A 439 -24.53 20.37 9.64
N VAL A 440 -23.38 20.61 9.00
CA VAL A 440 -22.13 19.93 9.34
C VAL A 440 -21.06 20.98 9.61
N SER A 441 -20.40 20.88 10.76
CA SER A 441 -19.20 21.64 11.06
C SER A 441 -17.94 20.79 10.91
N LEU A 442 -16.86 21.42 10.43
CA LEU A 442 -15.52 20.86 10.37
C LEU A 442 -14.66 21.49 11.46
N THR A 443 -13.95 20.66 12.22
CA THR A 443 -13.05 21.10 13.29
C THR A 443 -11.66 20.51 13.05
N ASP A 444 -10.63 21.36 13.02
CA ASP A 444 -9.23 20.94 13.03
C ASP A 444 -8.85 20.41 14.42
N LEU A 445 -8.20 19.24 14.49
CA LEU A 445 -7.87 18.55 15.75
C LEU A 445 -6.49 18.94 16.33
N GLY A 446 -5.98 20.13 16.01
CA GLY A 446 -4.60 20.52 16.36
C GLY A 446 -3.59 19.96 15.36
N SER A 447 -3.94 19.99 14.07
CA SER A 447 -3.11 19.40 13.04
C SER A 447 -1.86 20.23 12.76
N ALA A 448 -0.73 19.55 12.54
CA ALA A 448 0.58 20.19 12.40
C ALA A 448 0.73 21.09 11.16
N HIS A 449 -0.15 20.93 10.16
CA HIS A 449 -0.14 21.69 8.90
C HIS A 449 -1.46 22.43 8.65
N GLY A 450 -2.38 22.43 9.63
CA GLY A 450 -3.68 23.09 9.56
C GLY A 450 -4.71 22.47 8.60
N THR A 451 -5.96 22.81 8.85
CA THR A 451 -7.11 22.62 7.95
C THR A 451 -7.48 23.97 7.33
N ASN A 452 -7.74 24.00 6.03
CA ASN A 452 -8.19 25.20 5.32
C ASN A 452 -9.61 24.98 4.75
N VAL A 453 -10.49 25.96 4.94
CA VAL A 453 -11.86 25.98 4.41
C VAL A 453 -12.07 27.30 3.70
N ASP A 454 -12.44 27.25 2.42
CA ASP A 454 -12.75 28.43 1.59
C ASP A 454 -11.61 29.48 1.59
N GLY A 455 -10.36 29.00 1.61
CA GLY A 455 -9.15 29.83 1.66
C GLY A 455 -8.71 30.23 3.08
N LEU A 456 -9.55 30.05 4.09
CA LEU A 456 -9.27 30.41 5.48
C LEU A 456 -8.74 29.23 6.30
N TRP A 457 -7.59 29.40 6.95
CA TRP A 457 -7.05 28.43 7.90
C TRP A 457 -7.86 28.44 9.20
N LEU A 458 -8.29 27.26 9.66
CA LEU A 458 -9.06 27.11 10.89
C LEU A 458 -8.15 27.25 12.11
N ARG A 459 -8.68 27.82 13.19
CA ARG A 459 -8.03 27.73 14.51
C ARG A 459 -8.21 26.31 15.06
N PRO A 460 -7.18 25.68 15.64
CA PRO A 460 -7.31 24.39 16.30
C PRO A 460 -8.49 24.32 17.27
N ASN A 461 -9.22 23.22 17.23
CA ASN A 461 -10.41 22.93 18.05
C ASN A 461 -11.60 23.91 17.91
N ALA A 462 -11.57 24.83 16.93
CA ALA A 462 -12.70 25.72 16.63
C ALA A 462 -13.56 25.14 15.48
N PRO A 463 -14.85 24.85 15.69
CA PRO A 463 -15.73 24.35 14.63
C PRO A 463 -16.05 25.43 13.60
N LYS A 464 -16.02 25.06 12.31
CA LYS A 464 -16.40 25.90 11.17
C LYS A 464 -17.57 25.28 10.43
N GLN A 465 -18.68 26.01 10.30
CA GLN A 465 -19.82 25.56 9.51
C GLN A 465 -19.47 25.44 8.03
N LEU A 466 -19.81 24.28 7.45
CA LEU A 466 -19.68 24.02 6.03
C LEU A 466 -20.98 24.40 5.29
N ARG A 467 -20.84 24.70 4.00
CA ARG A 467 -21.94 24.92 3.06
C ARG A 467 -21.73 24.07 1.82
N VAL A 468 -22.79 23.85 1.03
CA VAL A 468 -22.60 23.31 -0.33
C VAL A 468 -21.73 24.28 -1.13
N GLY A 469 -20.74 23.74 -1.84
CA GLY A 469 -19.68 24.48 -2.52
C GLY A 469 -18.45 24.79 -1.65
N SER A 470 -18.46 24.55 -0.33
CA SER A 470 -17.27 24.79 0.50
C SER A 470 -16.11 23.88 0.07
N ILE A 471 -14.92 24.45 -0.06
CA ILE A 471 -13.68 23.79 -0.47
C ILE A 471 -12.83 23.52 0.76
N LEU A 472 -12.62 22.24 1.08
CA LEU A 472 -11.84 21.78 2.21
C LEU A 472 -10.45 21.32 1.74
N ARG A 473 -9.40 21.69 2.47
CA ARG A 473 -8.02 21.19 2.28
C ARG A 473 -7.42 20.82 3.62
N PHE A 474 -6.60 19.76 3.61
CA PHE A 474 -6.04 19.16 4.81
C PHE A 474 -4.50 19.11 4.68
N GLY A 475 -3.82 19.92 5.49
CA GLY A 475 -2.39 20.23 5.34
C GLY A 475 -1.99 20.69 3.94
N GLY A 476 -0.75 20.44 3.56
CA GLY A 476 -0.21 20.71 2.21
C GLY A 476 -0.67 19.75 1.11
N SER A 477 -1.83 19.09 1.24
CA SER A 477 -2.35 18.19 0.20
C SER A 477 -2.76 18.96 -1.06
N THR A 478 -2.30 18.51 -2.23
CA THR A 478 -2.77 19.03 -3.53
C THR A 478 -4.21 18.62 -3.85
N ARG A 479 -4.74 17.58 -3.16
CA ARG A 479 -6.16 17.22 -3.20
C ARG A 479 -6.99 18.20 -2.39
N PHE A 480 -8.13 18.61 -2.93
CA PHE A 480 -9.18 19.36 -2.25
C PHE A 480 -10.53 18.63 -2.35
N TYR A 481 -11.42 18.99 -1.44
CA TYR A 481 -12.71 18.31 -1.23
C TYR A 481 -13.81 19.36 -1.34
N GLU A 482 -14.67 19.27 -2.34
CA GLU A 482 -15.79 20.20 -2.51
C GLU A 482 -17.06 19.57 -1.93
N VAL A 483 -17.76 20.27 -1.03
CA VAL A 483 -19.02 19.81 -0.44
C VAL A 483 -20.13 19.86 -1.50
N LYS A 484 -20.57 18.70 -2.01
CA LYS A 484 -21.66 18.63 -3.00
C LYS A 484 -23.03 18.48 -2.35
N THR A 485 -23.13 17.74 -1.25
CA THR A 485 -24.37 17.60 -0.45
C THR A 485 -24.06 17.71 1.03
N LEU A 486 -24.98 18.32 1.78
CA LEU A 486 -25.05 18.19 3.23
C LEU A 486 -26.18 17.19 3.58
N PRO A 487 -26.16 16.59 4.79
CA PRO A 487 -27.32 15.83 5.28
C PRO A 487 -28.58 16.69 5.23
N LEU A 488 -29.70 16.10 4.82
CA LEU A 488 -30.98 16.81 4.80
C LEU A 488 -31.37 17.20 6.24
N GLN A 489 -31.83 18.44 6.42
CA GLN A 489 -32.62 18.79 7.58
C GLN A 489 -33.84 17.86 7.60
N GLN A 490 -33.93 17.00 8.62
CA GLN A 490 -35.23 16.48 9.00
C GLN A 490 -36.05 17.69 9.45
N ALA A 491 -37.06 18.06 8.66
CA ALA A 491 -38.07 18.98 9.11
C ALA A 491 -38.62 18.43 10.44
N VAL A 492 -38.60 19.26 11.48
CA VAL A 492 -39.28 18.93 12.73
C VAL A 492 -40.77 18.94 12.43
N ALA A 493 -41.30 17.78 12.05
CA ALA A 493 -42.73 17.54 12.01
C ALA A 493 -43.23 17.68 13.45
N GLY A 494 -43.92 18.79 13.72
CA GLY A 494 -44.24 19.19 15.08
C GLY A 494 -45.22 18.24 15.77
N GLN A 495 -45.02 18.12 17.09
CA GLN A 495 -46.08 17.99 18.09
C GLN A 495 -45.76 18.96 19.22
#